data_AF-A0A2R5LNV1-F1
#
_entry.id   AF-A0A2R5LNV1-F1
#
_cell.length_a   1.000
_cell.length_b   1.000
_cell.length_c   1.000
_cell.angle_alpha   90.00
_cell.angle_beta   90.00
_cell.angle_gamma   90.00
#
_symmetry.space_group_name_H-M   'P 1'
#
loop_
_entity.id
_entity.type
_entity.pdbx_description
1 polymer ?
#
loop_
_entity_poly.entity_id
_entity_poly.type
_entity_poly.pdbx_seq_one_letter_code
_entity_poly.pdbx_strand_id
1 'polypeptide(L)'
;RRERPGAMPKTPLKLGYWQIRGLGQSIRYLLNYAGADYVERTYTFGDKFTRDDWLKEKFTLGLDFPNIPYLIDGDVRLTQSLAILRYLARKYGLMPQSDDDWLRASVIEQQVNDMLWENVRLCYDPSYDNDKKEAFLKTFYSDRLPALVKFLGDRKFFAGDQLSYVDFLAYEMFDQHRTLWPEERKALEKYPTVVEYLKRMESLPRFKAYLSSDKFMDWPVWSEMSAYGGPKMAKPA
;
A
#
# COMPACT_ATOMS: atom_id res chain seq x y z
N ARG A 1 9.52 -22.84 42.94
CA ARG A 1 9.76 -22.17 41.64
C ARG A 1 8.71 -22.72 40.68
N ARG A 2 7.56 -22.05 40.53
CA ARG A 2 6.49 -22.51 39.63
C ARG A 2 6.90 -22.20 38.19
N GLU A 3 7.00 -23.24 37.37
CA GLU A 3 7.25 -23.14 35.93
C GLU A 3 6.13 -22.33 35.27
N ARG A 4 6.50 -21.38 34.41
CA ARG A 4 5.54 -20.67 33.57
C ARG A 4 5.06 -21.66 32.50
N PRO A 5 3.75 -21.78 32.24
CA PRO A 5 3.28 -22.61 31.14
C PRO A 5 3.91 -22.12 29.83
N GLY A 6 4.48 -23.05 29.07
CA GLY A 6 5.13 -22.77 27.79
C GLY A 6 4.20 -21.98 26.89
N ALA A 7 4.70 -20.86 26.35
CA ALA A 7 3.95 -20.06 25.39
C ALA A 7 3.56 -20.96 24.22
N MET A 8 2.25 -21.10 23.96
CA MET A 8 1.78 -21.77 22.76
C MET A 8 2.44 -21.12 21.53
N PRO A 9 2.79 -21.90 20.49
CA PRO A 9 3.33 -21.31 19.27
C PRO A 9 2.34 -20.27 18.74
N LYS A 10 2.77 -19.02 18.65
CA LYS A 10 1.96 -17.95 18.08
C LYS A 10 1.68 -18.30 16.64
N THR A 11 0.40 -18.49 16.30
CA THR A 11 -0.03 -18.64 14.91
C THR A 11 0.43 -17.40 14.13
N PRO A 12 1.05 -17.57 12.94
CA PRO A 12 1.46 -16.43 12.13
C PRO A 12 0.24 -15.60 11.75
N LEU A 13 0.45 -14.28 11.62
CA LEU A 13 -0.57 -13.37 11.13
C LEU A 13 -0.98 -13.78 9.71
N LYS A 14 -2.27 -13.73 9.37
CA LYS A 14 -2.75 -14.01 8.01
C LYS A 14 -3.23 -12.73 7.34
N LEU A 15 -2.59 -12.37 6.23
CA LEU A 15 -3.07 -11.35 5.30
C LEU A 15 -3.81 -12.05 4.16
N GLY A 16 -5.01 -11.60 3.82
CA GLY A 16 -5.72 -12.04 2.61
C GLY A 16 -5.83 -10.91 1.61
N TYR A 17 -5.34 -11.11 0.39
CA TYR A 17 -5.52 -10.15 -0.71
C TYR A 17 -5.54 -10.82 -2.09
N TRP A 18 -5.91 -10.08 -3.13
CA TRP A 18 -5.72 -10.54 -4.49
C TRP A 18 -4.22 -10.66 -4.81
N GLN A 19 -3.86 -11.51 -5.78
CA GLN A 19 -2.49 -11.64 -6.31
C GLN A 19 -2.09 -10.44 -7.19
N ILE A 20 -2.30 -9.23 -6.67
CA ILE A 20 -1.99 -7.93 -7.27
C ILE A 20 -1.45 -7.00 -6.17
N ARG A 21 -0.81 -5.89 -6.54
CA ARG A 21 -0.40 -4.85 -5.58
C ARG A 21 -1.61 -4.25 -4.88
N GLY A 22 -2.44 -3.52 -5.63
CA GLY A 22 -3.68 -2.91 -5.19
C GLY A 22 -3.60 -2.24 -3.81
N LEU A 23 -4.67 -2.43 -3.03
CA LEU A 23 -4.78 -1.92 -1.66
C LEU A 23 -3.96 -2.71 -0.63
N GLY A 24 -3.40 -3.87 -1.03
CA GLY A 24 -2.63 -4.74 -0.15
C GLY A 24 -1.17 -4.32 -0.01
N GLN A 25 -0.64 -3.55 -0.96
CA GLN A 25 0.81 -3.34 -1.05
C GLN A 25 1.38 -2.53 0.12
N SER A 26 0.72 -1.47 0.57
CA SER A 26 1.16 -0.71 1.75
C SER A 26 1.15 -1.55 3.03
N ILE A 27 0.27 -2.56 3.11
CA ILE A 27 0.23 -3.51 4.24
C ILE A 27 1.45 -4.46 4.16
N ARG A 28 1.74 -5.00 2.97
CA ARG A 28 2.93 -5.84 2.73
C ARG A 28 4.21 -5.07 3.05
N TYR A 29 4.31 -3.81 2.63
CA TYR A 29 5.40 -2.90 2.96
C TYR A 29 5.64 -2.79 4.46
N LEU A 30 4.58 -2.48 5.23
CA LEU A 30 4.68 -2.35 6.68
C LEU A 30 5.07 -3.68 7.35
N LEU A 31 4.42 -4.78 6.98
CA LEU A 31 4.70 -6.11 7.55
C LEU A 31 6.16 -6.52 7.33
N ASN A 32 6.69 -6.36 6.13
CA ASN A 32 8.07 -6.72 5.82
C ASN A 32 9.07 -5.76 6.48
N TYR A 33 8.79 -4.46 6.54
CA TYR A 33 9.60 -3.52 7.30
C TYR A 33 9.63 -3.88 8.79
N ALA A 34 8.48 -4.23 9.38
CA ALA A 34 8.38 -4.66 10.78
C ALA A 34 9.05 -6.01 11.05
N GLY A 35 9.39 -6.79 10.00
CA GLY A 35 9.86 -8.17 10.14
C GLY A 35 8.80 -9.07 10.76
N ALA A 36 7.53 -8.81 10.44
CA ALA A 36 6.39 -9.58 10.94
C ALA A 36 6.44 -11.02 10.43
N ASP A 37 6.11 -11.97 11.31
CA ASP A 37 5.85 -13.35 10.90
C ASP A 37 4.39 -13.44 10.40
N TYR A 38 4.24 -13.57 9.08
CA TYR A 38 2.93 -13.63 8.44
C TYR A 38 2.91 -14.55 7.24
N VAL A 39 1.72 -15.08 6.97
CA VAL A 39 1.37 -15.81 5.75
C VAL A 39 0.38 -14.98 4.94
N GLU A 40 0.53 -14.99 3.62
CA GLU A 40 -0.40 -14.33 2.72
C GLU A 40 -1.26 -15.37 1.99
N ARG A 41 -2.58 -15.27 2.13
CA ARG A 41 -3.54 -15.95 1.24
C ARG A 41 -3.81 -15.03 0.07
N THR A 42 -3.14 -15.33 -1.05
CA THR A 42 -3.41 -14.68 -2.33
C THR A 42 -4.61 -15.36 -2.99
N TYR A 43 -5.54 -14.57 -3.50
CA TYR A 43 -6.65 -15.03 -4.32
C TYR A 43 -6.43 -14.63 -5.78
N THR A 44 -6.86 -15.45 -6.72
CA THR A 44 -6.79 -15.17 -8.15
C THR A 44 -8.18 -15.03 -8.76
N PHE A 45 -8.27 -14.34 -9.89
CA PHE A 45 -9.48 -14.37 -10.70
C PHE A 45 -9.48 -15.66 -11.52
N GLY A 46 -10.61 -16.36 -11.53
CA GLY A 46 -10.80 -17.56 -12.34
C GLY A 46 -11.08 -17.24 -13.80
N ASP A 47 -11.37 -18.28 -14.58
CA ASP A 47 -11.78 -18.14 -15.98
C ASP A 47 -12.92 -17.11 -16.11
N LYS A 48 -12.84 -16.26 -17.13
CA LYS A 48 -13.81 -15.17 -17.40
C LYS A 48 -13.95 -14.15 -16.25
N PHE A 49 -12.89 -13.94 -15.45
CA PHE A 49 -12.85 -12.96 -14.36
C PHE A 49 -13.79 -13.26 -13.18
N THR A 50 -14.05 -14.55 -12.94
CA THR A 50 -14.82 -15.00 -11.78
C THR A 50 -14.04 -14.80 -10.49
N ARG A 51 -14.75 -14.50 -9.38
CA ARG A 51 -14.15 -14.28 -8.06
C ARG A 51 -14.26 -15.51 -7.15
N ASP A 52 -14.41 -16.68 -7.75
CA ASP A 52 -14.84 -17.90 -7.07
C ASP A 52 -13.87 -18.34 -5.97
N ASP A 53 -12.56 -18.16 -6.17
CA ASP A 53 -11.55 -18.47 -5.15
C ASP A 53 -11.79 -17.70 -3.86
N TRP A 54 -12.07 -16.39 -3.96
CA TRP A 54 -12.41 -15.56 -2.82
C TRP A 54 -13.81 -15.88 -2.27
N LEU A 55 -14.80 -16.04 -3.14
CA LEU A 55 -16.19 -16.23 -2.73
C LEU A 55 -16.41 -17.50 -1.91
N LYS A 56 -15.59 -18.53 -2.09
CA LYS A 56 -15.58 -19.75 -1.25
C LYS A 56 -15.24 -19.47 0.21
N GLU A 57 -14.30 -18.55 0.47
CA GLU A 57 -13.83 -18.26 1.83
C GLU A 57 -14.52 -17.05 2.45
N LYS A 58 -15.04 -16.10 1.65
CA LYS A 58 -15.53 -14.78 2.06
C LYS A 58 -16.33 -14.77 3.36
N PHE A 59 -17.33 -15.63 3.49
CA PHE A 59 -18.25 -15.66 4.65
C PHE A 59 -17.86 -16.70 5.72
N THR A 60 -16.72 -17.35 5.58
CA THR A 60 -16.24 -18.40 6.51
C THR A 60 -15.16 -17.89 7.48
N LEU A 61 -14.66 -16.67 7.26
CA LEU A 61 -13.52 -16.09 7.97
C LEU A 61 -13.90 -15.29 9.21
N GLY A 62 -15.17 -15.30 9.65
CA GLY A 62 -15.61 -14.58 10.86
C GLY A 62 -15.33 -13.08 10.81
N LEU A 63 -15.37 -12.47 9.61
CA LEU A 63 -15.19 -11.03 9.42
C LEU A 63 -16.54 -10.33 9.60
N ASP A 64 -16.60 -9.23 10.37
CA ASP A 64 -17.83 -8.44 10.54
C ASP A 64 -18.32 -7.84 9.22
N PHE A 65 -17.38 -7.34 8.42
CA PHE A 65 -17.62 -6.82 7.08
C PHE A 65 -16.73 -7.57 6.07
N PRO A 66 -17.17 -8.74 5.56
CA PRO A 66 -16.37 -9.57 4.66
C PRO A 66 -15.90 -8.82 3.41
N ASN A 67 -14.61 -8.53 3.35
CA ASN A 67 -13.99 -7.75 2.30
C ASN A 67 -12.49 -8.10 2.17
N ILE A 68 -11.84 -7.56 1.14
CA ILE A 68 -10.44 -7.79 0.83
C ILE A 68 -9.75 -6.43 0.57
N PRO A 69 -8.62 -6.09 1.24
CA PRO A 69 -7.83 -6.95 2.12
C PRO A 69 -8.50 -7.26 3.46
N TYR A 70 -8.11 -8.39 4.04
CA TYR A 70 -8.42 -8.76 5.42
C TYR A 70 -7.15 -9.13 6.19
N LEU A 71 -7.21 -9.01 7.51
CA LEU A 71 -6.16 -9.41 8.45
C LEU A 71 -6.74 -10.32 9.54
N ILE A 72 -6.05 -11.41 9.85
CA ILE A 72 -6.34 -12.28 10.99
C ILE A 72 -5.09 -12.37 11.87
N ASP A 73 -5.24 -12.06 13.15
CA ASP A 73 -4.16 -12.04 14.14
C ASP A 73 -4.70 -12.53 15.49
N GLY A 74 -4.64 -13.85 15.70
CA GLY A 74 -5.36 -14.52 16.79
C GLY A 74 -6.88 -14.30 16.65
N ASP A 75 -7.48 -13.69 17.67
CA ASP A 75 -8.91 -13.36 17.71
C ASP A 75 -9.25 -12.07 16.94
N VAL A 76 -8.25 -11.28 16.55
CA VAL A 76 -8.47 -10.06 15.78
C VAL A 76 -8.82 -10.41 14.33
N ARG A 77 -9.94 -9.87 13.86
CA ARG A 77 -10.47 -10.02 12.50
C ARG A 77 -10.75 -8.63 11.93
N LEU A 78 -9.97 -8.20 10.94
CA LEU A 78 -10.09 -6.85 10.37
C LEU A 78 -10.26 -6.91 8.85
N THR A 79 -11.02 -5.95 8.33
CA THR A 79 -11.05 -5.56 6.92
C THR A 79 -10.80 -4.05 6.83
N GLN A 80 -10.81 -3.49 5.61
CA GLN A 80 -10.44 -2.10 5.30
C GLN A 80 -8.92 -1.87 5.40
N SER A 81 -8.30 -1.53 4.26
CA SER A 81 -6.84 -1.41 4.15
C SER A 81 -6.24 -0.43 5.16
N LEU A 82 -6.84 0.75 5.33
CA LEU A 82 -6.37 1.77 6.28
C LEU A 82 -6.54 1.32 7.74
N ALA A 83 -7.63 0.63 8.08
CA ALA A 83 -7.83 0.10 9.43
C ALA A 83 -6.78 -0.97 9.77
N ILE A 84 -6.48 -1.86 8.81
CA ILE A 84 -5.42 -2.86 8.92
C ILE A 84 -4.06 -2.17 9.09
N LEU A 85 -3.77 -1.15 8.28
CA LEU A 85 -2.50 -0.43 8.33
C LEU A 85 -2.29 0.26 9.68
N ARG A 86 -3.31 0.94 10.22
CA ARG A 86 -3.29 1.55 11.57
C ARG A 86 -3.17 0.51 12.69
N TYR A 87 -3.82 -0.66 12.56
CA TYR A 87 -3.68 -1.75 13.54
C TYR A 87 -2.22 -2.24 13.61
N LEU A 88 -1.62 -2.51 12.46
CA LEU A 88 -0.23 -2.95 12.37
C LEU A 88 0.73 -1.88 12.85
N ALA A 89 0.43 -0.61 12.55
CA ALA A 89 1.19 0.52 13.05
C ALA A 89 1.24 0.55 14.58
N ARG A 90 0.09 0.36 15.24
CA ARG A 90 0.02 0.25 16.71
C ARG A 90 0.81 -0.96 17.21
N LYS A 91 0.67 -2.12 16.56
CA LYS A 91 1.32 -3.37 16.96
C LYS A 91 2.85 -3.31 16.87
N TYR A 92 3.38 -2.61 15.86
CA TYR A 92 4.83 -2.56 15.57
C TYR A 92 5.49 -1.21 15.90
N GLY A 93 4.79 -0.31 16.61
CA GLY A 93 5.37 0.97 17.05
C GLY A 93 5.61 1.99 15.94
N LEU A 94 4.75 1.99 14.90
CA LEU A 94 4.79 2.89 13.74
C LEU A 94 3.62 3.90 13.72
N MET A 95 3.03 4.13 14.89
CA MET A 95 2.10 5.24 15.07
C MET A 95 2.88 6.53 15.33
N PRO A 96 2.37 7.68 14.84
CA PRO A 96 2.82 8.99 15.29
C PRO A 96 2.83 9.09 16.82
N GLN A 97 3.85 9.74 17.38
CA GLN A 97 4.07 9.79 18.83
C GLN A 97 3.56 11.07 19.50
N SER A 98 3.42 12.16 18.74
CA SER A 98 2.86 13.43 19.21
C SER A 98 1.49 13.71 18.59
N ASP A 99 0.71 14.56 19.23
CA ASP A 99 -0.59 14.99 18.69
C ASP A 99 -0.44 15.73 17.35
N ASP A 100 0.62 16.52 17.16
CA ASP A 100 0.91 17.19 15.88
C ASP A 100 1.20 16.17 14.78
N ASP A 101 2.09 15.21 15.03
CA ASP A 101 2.41 14.17 14.06
C ASP A 101 1.17 13.31 13.76
N TRP A 102 0.31 13.06 14.76
CA TRP A 102 -0.94 12.33 14.59
C TRP A 102 -1.94 13.09 13.71
N LEU A 103 -2.12 14.40 13.93
CA LEU A 103 -2.96 15.26 13.09
C LEU A 103 -2.44 15.27 11.65
N ARG A 104 -1.12 15.43 11.48
CA ARG A 104 -0.48 15.40 10.16
C ARG A 104 -0.67 14.07 9.46
N ALA A 105 -0.44 12.95 10.16
CA ALA A 105 -0.68 11.61 9.64
C ALA A 105 -2.15 11.41 9.23
N SER A 106 -3.09 11.90 10.02
CA SER A 106 -4.52 11.79 9.72
C SER A 106 -4.92 12.54 8.45
N VAL A 107 -4.34 13.72 8.20
CA VAL A 107 -4.60 14.49 6.97
C VAL A 107 -3.97 13.82 5.76
N ILE A 108 -2.68 13.45 5.85
CA ILE A 108 -1.98 12.87 4.69
C ILE A 108 -2.51 11.49 4.31
N GLU A 109 -2.96 10.68 5.27
CA GLU A 109 -3.58 9.39 5.00
C GLU A 109 -4.80 9.55 4.09
N GLN A 110 -5.68 10.51 4.43
CA GLN A 110 -6.88 10.79 3.65
C GLN A 110 -6.51 11.35 2.26
N GLN A 111 -5.57 12.30 2.20
CA GLN A 111 -5.15 12.91 0.95
C GLN A 111 -4.53 11.89 -0.02
N VAL A 112 -3.66 11.01 0.46
CA VAL A 112 -3.04 9.96 -0.36
C VAL A 112 -4.09 8.91 -0.76
N ASN A 113 -5.03 8.58 0.12
CA ASN A 113 -6.13 7.68 -0.22
C ASN A 113 -7.03 8.27 -1.32
N ASP A 114 -7.32 9.57 -1.32
CA ASP A 114 -8.07 10.21 -2.39
C ASP A 114 -7.35 10.10 -3.73
N MET A 115 -6.03 10.34 -3.75
CA MET A 115 -5.18 10.20 -4.94
C MET A 115 -5.11 8.76 -5.44
N LEU A 116 -5.06 7.79 -4.53
CA LEU A 116 -5.15 6.36 -4.85
C LEU A 116 -6.47 6.07 -5.59
N TRP A 117 -7.60 6.61 -5.11
CA TRP A 117 -8.90 6.41 -5.77
C TRP A 117 -9.03 7.18 -7.08
N GLU A 118 -8.39 8.34 -7.24
CA GLU A 118 -8.26 9.01 -8.54
C GLU A 118 -7.54 8.11 -9.55
N ASN A 119 -6.41 7.50 -9.17
CA ASN A 119 -5.66 6.57 -10.02
C ASN A 119 -6.46 5.29 -10.33
N VAL A 120 -7.16 4.72 -9.35
CA VAL A 120 -8.06 3.56 -9.56
C VAL A 120 -9.14 3.91 -10.58
N ARG A 121 -9.80 5.07 -10.45
CA ARG A 121 -10.85 5.49 -11.40
C ARG A 121 -10.31 5.62 -12.82
N LEU A 122 -9.12 6.19 -13.00
CA LEU A 122 -8.47 6.27 -14.29
C LEU A 122 -8.18 4.88 -14.86
N CYS A 123 -7.47 4.02 -14.11
CA CYS A 123 -7.00 2.73 -14.63
C CYS A 123 -8.12 1.70 -14.86
N TYR A 124 -9.27 1.86 -14.21
CA TYR A 124 -10.45 1.01 -14.40
C TYR A 124 -11.48 1.60 -15.37
N ASP A 125 -11.26 2.81 -15.89
CA ASP A 125 -12.10 3.38 -16.95
C ASP A 125 -11.93 2.53 -18.23
N PRO A 126 -13.00 1.90 -18.76
CA PRO A 126 -12.93 1.10 -19.99
C PRO A 126 -12.46 1.88 -21.23
N SER A 127 -12.56 3.21 -21.16
CA SER A 127 -12.09 4.14 -22.18
C SER A 127 -10.79 4.84 -21.76
N TYR A 128 -9.93 4.17 -20.97
CA TYR A 128 -8.57 4.63 -20.70
C TYR A 128 -7.81 4.84 -22.01
N ASP A 129 -7.16 6.00 -22.13
CA ASP A 129 -6.28 6.36 -23.23
C ASP A 129 -5.15 7.29 -22.73
N ASN A 130 -4.26 7.68 -23.63
CA ASN A 130 -3.16 8.57 -23.30
C ASN A 130 -3.63 9.98 -22.93
N ASP A 131 -4.71 10.50 -23.50
CA ASP A 131 -5.22 11.83 -23.21
C ASP A 131 -5.72 11.92 -21.76
N LYS A 132 -6.42 10.89 -21.28
CA LYS A 132 -6.84 10.79 -19.87
C LYS A 132 -5.67 10.61 -18.92
N LYS A 133 -4.67 9.81 -19.29
CA LYS A 133 -3.41 9.71 -18.55
C LYS A 133 -2.76 11.10 -18.42
N GLU A 134 -2.61 11.82 -19.53
CA GLU A 134 -2.00 13.15 -19.55
C GLU A 134 -2.81 14.17 -18.74
N ALA A 135 -4.14 14.13 -18.79
CA ALA A 135 -5.00 14.96 -17.95
C ALA A 135 -4.83 14.66 -16.46
N PHE A 136 -4.76 13.37 -16.09
CA PHE A 136 -4.50 12.95 -14.71
C PHE A 136 -3.13 13.43 -14.23
N LEU A 137 -2.07 13.21 -15.02
CA LEU A 137 -0.71 13.63 -14.68
C LEU A 137 -0.59 15.15 -14.61
N LYS A 138 -1.28 15.88 -15.51
CA LYS A 138 -1.35 17.34 -15.44
C LYS A 138 -1.89 17.80 -14.09
N THR A 139 -3.02 17.25 -13.64
CA THR A 139 -3.59 17.56 -12.31
C THR A 139 -2.64 17.16 -11.18
N PHE A 140 -2.00 16.00 -11.27
CA PHE A 140 -1.01 15.56 -10.29
C PHE A 140 0.13 16.56 -10.15
N TYR A 141 0.73 17.01 -11.25
CA TYR A 141 1.86 17.93 -11.24
C TYR A 141 1.50 19.39 -10.94
N SER A 142 0.29 19.83 -11.31
CA SER A 142 -0.13 21.23 -11.10
C SER A 142 -0.73 21.49 -9.71
N ASP A 143 -1.27 20.46 -9.05
CA ASP A 143 -2.06 20.61 -7.82
C ASP A 143 -1.55 19.67 -6.71
N ARG A 144 -1.68 18.35 -6.92
CA ARG A 144 -1.43 17.35 -5.86
C ARG A 144 0.02 17.33 -5.39
N LEU A 145 0.98 17.22 -6.31
CA LEU A 145 2.40 17.10 -5.99
C LEU A 145 2.96 18.37 -5.31
N PRO A 146 2.68 19.60 -5.78
CA PRO A 146 3.05 20.81 -5.05
C PRO A 146 2.49 20.84 -3.62
N ALA A 147 1.24 20.41 -3.41
CA ALA A 147 0.64 20.33 -2.08
C ALA A 147 1.37 19.30 -1.19
N LEU A 148 1.72 18.13 -1.72
CA LEU A 148 2.51 17.12 -1.01
C LEU A 148 3.91 17.62 -0.63
N VAL A 149 4.61 18.28 -1.57
CA VAL A 149 5.94 18.87 -1.33
C VAL A 149 5.86 19.92 -0.21
N LYS A 150 4.87 20.82 -0.28
CA LYS A 150 4.63 21.83 0.76
C LYS A 150 4.28 21.19 2.10
N PHE A 151 3.47 20.13 2.10
CA PHE A 151 3.04 19.45 3.31
C PHE A 151 4.19 18.70 3.99
N LEU A 152 5.06 18.05 3.21
CA LEU A 152 6.29 17.42 3.72
C LEU A 152 7.23 18.48 4.31
N GLY A 153 7.47 19.56 3.56
CA GLY A 153 8.38 20.64 3.97
C GLY A 153 9.78 20.10 4.29
N ASP A 154 10.31 20.49 5.45
CA ASP A 154 11.65 20.10 5.90
C ASP A 154 11.69 18.79 6.72
N ARG A 155 10.55 18.10 6.87
CA ARG A 155 10.44 16.86 7.66
C ARG A 155 11.00 15.67 6.90
N LYS A 156 11.51 14.69 7.63
CA LYS A 156 12.01 13.44 7.04
C LYS A 156 10.90 12.56 6.46
N PHE A 157 9.72 12.57 7.08
CA PHE A 157 8.57 11.74 6.74
C PHE A 157 7.29 12.59 6.79
N PHE A 158 6.18 12.07 6.25
CA PHE A 158 4.98 12.90 6.10
C PHE A 158 4.34 13.30 7.43
N ALA A 159 4.35 12.38 8.41
CA ALA A 159 3.86 12.68 9.76
C ALA A 159 4.80 13.65 10.50
N GLY A 160 6.11 13.38 10.45
CA GLY A 160 7.12 14.08 11.24
C GLY A 160 8.54 13.62 10.89
N ASP A 161 9.44 13.60 11.88
CA ASP A 161 10.81 13.12 11.67
C ASP A 161 11.00 11.61 11.90
N GLN A 162 9.97 10.95 12.43
CA GLN A 162 9.93 9.50 12.62
C GLN A 162 9.09 8.85 11.52
N LEU A 163 9.55 7.70 11.05
CA LEU A 163 8.81 6.88 10.09
C LEU A 163 7.48 6.43 10.71
N SER A 164 6.41 6.51 9.94
CA SER A 164 5.08 6.09 10.37
C SER A 164 4.35 5.31 9.28
N TYR A 165 3.21 4.74 9.62
CA TYR A 165 2.43 3.92 8.69
C TYR A 165 2.00 4.66 7.41
N VAL A 166 1.78 5.97 7.49
CA VAL A 166 1.37 6.78 6.33
C VAL A 166 2.46 6.88 5.27
N ASP A 167 3.72 6.66 5.64
CA ASP A 167 4.82 6.70 4.69
C ASP A 167 4.82 5.48 3.75
N PHE A 168 4.36 4.32 4.21
CA PHE A 168 4.15 3.16 3.33
C PHE A 168 2.96 3.35 2.38
N LEU A 169 1.95 4.12 2.81
CA LEU A 169 0.83 4.50 1.96
C LEU A 169 1.26 5.51 0.89
N ALA A 170 1.96 6.57 1.30
CA ALA A 170 2.46 7.60 0.40
C ALA A 170 3.51 7.06 -0.59
N TYR A 171 4.43 6.20 -0.12
CA TYR A 171 5.40 5.54 -0.99
C TYR A 171 4.72 4.70 -2.07
N GLU A 172 3.69 3.91 -1.72
CA GLU A 172 2.95 3.11 -2.71
C GLU A 172 2.31 3.99 -3.79
N MET A 173 1.75 5.16 -3.44
CA MET A 173 1.19 6.08 -4.44
C MET A 173 2.24 6.50 -5.48
N PHE A 174 3.42 6.91 -5.03
CA PHE A 174 4.52 7.27 -5.95
C PHE A 174 5.01 6.05 -6.74
N ASP A 175 5.18 4.90 -6.09
CA ASP A 175 5.70 3.70 -6.75
C ASP A 175 4.72 3.11 -7.78
N GLN A 176 3.41 3.22 -7.54
CA GLN A 176 2.39 2.90 -8.52
C GLN A 176 2.51 3.78 -9.76
N HIS A 177 2.64 5.10 -9.60
CA HIS A 177 2.83 5.99 -10.75
C HIS A 177 4.11 5.66 -11.52
N ARG A 178 5.25 5.44 -10.85
CA ARG A 178 6.53 5.05 -11.48
C ARG A 178 6.50 3.68 -12.15
N THR A 179 5.57 2.80 -11.75
CA THR A 179 5.39 1.46 -12.32
C THR A 179 4.42 1.49 -13.50
N LEU A 180 3.32 2.24 -13.39
CA LEU A 180 2.34 2.41 -14.45
C LEU A 180 2.90 3.27 -15.59
N TRP A 181 3.66 4.30 -15.26
CA TRP A 181 4.17 5.31 -16.21
C TRP A 181 5.66 5.54 -15.94
N PRO A 182 6.56 4.77 -16.58
CA PRO A 182 8.00 4.82 -16.32
C PRO A 182 8.62 6.22 -16.51
N GLU A 183 8.04 7.07 -17.35
CA GLU A 183 8.43 8.47 -17.52
C GLU A 183 8.37 9.29 -16.21
N GLU A 184 7.51 8.89 -15.27
CA GLU A 184 7.35 9.53 -13.97
C GLU A 184 8.62 9.42 -13.12
N ARG A 185 9.45 8.41 -13.35
CA ARG A 185 10.76 8.29 -12.68
C ARG A 185 11.61 9.53 -12.94
N LYS A 186 11.67 9.98 -14.20
CA LYS A 186 12.41 11.17 -14.62
C LYS A 186 11.67 12.45 -14.28
N ALA A 187 10.34 12.46 -14.38
CA ALA A 187 9.56 13.66 -14.08
C ALA A 187 9.67 14.06 -12.60
N LEU A 188 9.67 13.08 -11.68
CA LEU A 188 9.85 13.31 -10.25
C LEU A 188 11.25 13.84 -9.87
N GLU A 189 12.29 13.64 -10.69
CA GLU A 189 13.64 14.17 -10.44
C GLU A 189 13.66 15.71 -10.34
N LYS A 190 12.66 16.38 -10.91
CA LYS A 190 12.48 17.84 -10.81
C LYS A 190 12.06 18.31 -9.41
N TYR A 191 11.74 17.39 -8.50
CA TYR A 191 11.24 17.67 -7.16
C TYR A 191 12.18 17.08 -6.09
N PRO A 192 13.28 17.79 -5.74
CA PRO A 192 14.31 17.27 -4.83
C PRO A 192 13.76 16.75 -3.50
N THR A 193 12.80 17.46 -2.90
CA THR A 193 12.14 17.05 -1.65
C THR A 193 11.51 15.65 -1.74
N VAL A 194 10.88 15.33 -2.88
CA VAL A 194 10.27 14.02 -3.11
C VAL A 194 11.32 12.98 -3.43
N VAL A 195 12.33 13.33 -4.24
CA VAL A 195 13.47 12.43 -4.54
C VAL A 195 14.17 12.00 -3.26
N GLU A 196 14.45 12.94 -2.37
CA GLU A 196 15.08 12.66 -1.08
C GLU A 196 14.18 11.82 -0.17
N TYR A 197 12.87 12.08 -0.16
CA TYR A 197 11.89 11.25 0.54
C TYR A 197 11.87 9.80 0.04
N LEU A 198 11.73 9.60 -1.26
CA LEU A 198 11.69 8.26 -1.87
C LEU A 198 13.01 7.51 -1.62
N LYS A 199 14.15 8.19 -1.81
CA LYS A 199 15.47 7.62 -1.51
C LYS A 199 15.60 7.22 -0.05
N ARG A 200 15.07 8.02 0.88
CA ARG A 200 15.08 7.71 2.32
C ARG A 200 14.27 6.46 2.61
N MET A 201 13.05 6.37 2.08
CA MET A 201 12.21 5.17 2.21
C MET A 201 12.94 3.93 1.67
N GLU A 202 13.44 3.99 0.43
CA GLU A 202 14.13 2.89 -0.26
C GLU A 202 15.47 2.51 0.38
N SER A 203 16.04 3.40 1.21
CA SER A 203 17.28 3.13 1.96
C SER A 203 17.06 2.39 3.28
N LEU A 204 15.82 2.30 3.78
CA LEU A 204 15.51 1.63 5.03
C LEU A 204 15.88 0.13 4.91
N PRO A 205 16.76 -0.43 5.77
CA PRO A 205 17.39 -1.73 5.49
C PRO A 205 16.42 -2.88 5.22
N ARG A 206 15.39 -3.05 6.06
CA ARG A 206 14.36 -4.09 5.88
C ARG A 206 13.45 -3.82 4.69
N PHE A 207 13.17 -2.55 4.42
CA PHE A 207 12.36 -2.16 3.27
C PHE A 207 13.09 -2.44 1.97
N LYS A 208 14.36 -2.02 1.87
CA LYS A 208 15.26 -2.31 0.76
C LYS A 208 15.38 -3.81 0.49
N ALA A 209 15.57 -4.60 1.55
CA ALA A 209 15.64 -6.05 1.46
C ALA A 209 14.35 -6.65 0.88
N TYR A 210 13.18 -6.17 1.34
CA TYR A 210 11.89 -6.59 0.78
C TYR A 210 11.76 -6.22 -0.70
N LEU A 211 12.02 -4.96 -1.07
CA LEU A 211 11.92 -4.49 -2.47
C LEU A 211 12.81 -5.27 -3.45
N SER A 212 13.88 -5.92 -2.94
CA SER A 212 14.81 -6.73 -3.73
C SER A 212 14.51 -8.24 -3.66
N SER A 213 13.48 -8.65 -2.90
CA SER A 213 13.12 -10.05 -2.70
C SER A 213 12.09 -10.55 -3.72
N ASP A 214 12.01 -11.86 -3.88
CA ASP A 214 10.97 -12.56 -4.64
C ASP A 214 9.55 -12.37 -4.08
N LYS A 215 9.44 -11.95 -2.81
CA LYS A 215 8.17 -11.60 -2.16
C LYS A 215 7.61 -10.25 -2.61
N PHE A 216 8.44 -9.37 -3.17
CA PHE A 216 7.97 -8.07 -3.63
C PHE A 216 7.11 -8.25 -4.88
N MET A 217 5.82 -7.99 -4.70
CA MET A 217 4.88 -7.97 -5.80
C MET A 217 5.05 -6.68 -6.59
N ASP A 218 5.78 -6.75 -7.69
CA ASP A 218 6.13 -5.60 -8.53
C ASP A 218 5.17 -5.41 -9.71
N TRP A 219 4.32 -6.41 -10.01
CA TRP A 219 3.27 -6.44 -11.04
C TRP A 219 2.29 -7.61 -10.75
N PRO A 220 1.01 -7.54 -11.17
CA PRO A 220 0.30 -6.38 -11.71
C PRO A 220 -0.05 -5.36 -10.62
N VAL A 221 -0.22 -4.10 -11.03
CA VAL A 221 -0.64 -3.03 -10.10
C VAL A 221 -2.11 -3.22 -9.74
N TRP A 222 -2.93 -3.46 -10.75
CA TRP A 222 -4.38 -3.59 -10.65
C TRP A 222 -4.87 -4.99 -11.07
N SER A 223 -6.15 -5.24 -10.85
CA SER A 223 -6.76 -6.52 -11.20
C SER A 223 -6.98 -6.66 -12.71
N GLU A 224 -7.33 -7.87 -13.11
CA GLU A 224 -7.75 -8.28 -14.44
C GLU A 224 -8.90 -7.41 -14.99
N MET A 225 -9.66 -6.74 -14.12
CA MET A 225 -10.76 -5.86 -14.48
C MET A 225 -10.31 -4.45 -14.89
N SER A 226 -9.07 -4.05 -14.61
CA SER A 226 -8.55 -2.74 -15.03
C SER A 226 -8.34 -2.67 -16.54
N ALA A 227 -8.58 -1.51 -17.12
CA ALA A 227 -8.22 -1.21 -18.51
C ALA A 227 -6.71 -1.01 -18.68
N TYR A 228 -6.02 -0.53 -17.64
CA TYR A 228 -4.57 -0.30 -17.64
C TYR A 228 -3.93 -0.77 -16.32
N GLY A 229 -2.69 -1.25 -16.35
CA GLY A 229 -1.95 -1.66 -15.14
C GLY A 229 -2.30 -3.04 -14.58
N GLY A 230 -3.16 -3.78 -15.28
CA GLY A 230 -3.56 -5.15 -14.95
C GLY A 230 -2.76 -6.22 -15.70
N PRO A 231 -2.95 -7.51 -15.39
CA PRO A 231 -2.17 -8.62 -15.96
C PRO A 231 -2.42 -8.88 -17.46
N LYS A 232 -3.40 -8.20 -18.07
CA LYS A 232 -3.70 -8.27 -19.52
C LYS A 232 -2.66 -7.57 -20.40
N MET A 233 -1.75 -6.80 -19.79
CA MET A 233 -0.66 -6.12 -20.47
C MET A 233 0.68 -6.50 -19.82
N ALA A 234 1.75 -6.38 -20.59
CA ALA A 234 3.10 -6.45 -20.04
C ALA A 234 3.36 -5.24 -19.12
N LYS A 235 4.20 -5.45 -18.10
CA LYS A 235 4.69 -4.37 -17.25
C LYS A 235 5.40 -3.32 -18.13
N PRO A 236 5.05 -2.03 -18.03
CA PRO A 236 5.77 -0.95 -18.70
C PRO A 236 7.26 -0.96 -18.33
N ALA A 237 8.12 -0.79 -19.33
CA ALA A 237 9.58 -0.81 -19.19
C ALA A 237 10.16 0.59 -18.95
#